data_AF-A0A0B1SD99-F1
#
_entry.id   AF-A0A0B1SD99-F1
#
_cell.length_a   1.000
_cell.length_b   1.000
_cell.length_c   1.000
_cell.angle_alpha   90.00
_cell.angle_beta   90.00
_cell.angle_gamma   90.00
#
_symmetry.space_group_name_H-M   'P 1'
#
loop_
_entity.id
_entity.type
_entity.pdbx_description
1 polymer ?
#
loop_
_entity_poly.entity_id
_entity_poly.type
_entity_poly.pdbx_seq_one_letter_code
_entity_poly.pdbx_strand_id
1 'polypeptide(L)'
;MDAGPSMTIKMTRDEMMSTFFAPLEELKRREKEPQWCELSQMRLFQLIVRYKPAGVDKHLMLSCIAKHMCKLYENEDAFEYYLNDADFELVRSRKDLPVSEKTLCFEPRYRIRPTTEQIEERLKKYWDMTVIEYNEGVPDGFEVNSEFFLPDGQFSE
;
A
#
# COMPACT_ATOMS: atom_id res chain seq x y z
N MET A 1 28.50 -33.16 9.84
CA MET A 1 28.02 -31.85 10.32
C MET A 1 28.73 -30.83 9.47
N ASP A 2 28.18 -30.53 8.29
CA ASP A 2 28.78 -29.56 7.36
C ASP A 2 28.32 -28.16 7.75
N ALA A 3 29.29 -27.32 8.12
CA ALA A 3 29.08 -25.88 8.25
C ALA A 3 28.87 -25.31 6.84
N GLY A 4 27.65 -24.91 6.54
CA GLY A 4 27.31 -24.25 5.28
C GLY A 4 28.13 -22.95 5.08
N PRO A 5 28.36 -22.54 3.83
CA PRO A 5 29.19 -21.38 3.52
C PRO A 5 28.58 -20.10 4.12
N SER A 6 29.38 -19.43 4.95
CA SER A 6 29.11 -18.06 5.40
C SER A 6 28.97 -17.16 4.16
N MET A 7 27.74 -16.71 3.88
CA MET A 7 27.50 -15.69 2.85
C MET A 7 28.16 -14.38 3.28
N THR A 8 29.39 -14.15 2.85
CA THR A 8 30.04 -12.85 2.96
C THR A 8 29.34 -11.89 1.99
N ILE A 9 28.40 -11.10 2.51
CA ILE A 9 27.77 -10.00 1.77
C ILE A 9 28.89 -9.02 1.41
N LYS A 10 29.29 -8.97 0.14
CA LYS A 10 30.28 -8.03 -0.35
C LYS A 10 29.59 -6.67 -0.57
N MET A 11 29.55 -5.84 0.46
CA MET A 11 29.21 -4.43 0.30
C MET A 11 30.37 -3.71 -0.39
N THR A 12 30.05 -2.89 -1.38
CA THR A 12 31.03 -2.01 -2.02
C THR A 12 31.53 -0.95 -1.03
N ARG A 13 32.70 -0.36 -1.30
CA ARG A 13 33.28 0.68 -0.43
C ARG A 13 32.32 1.85 -0.25
N ASP A 14 31.63 2.25 -1.31
CA ASP A 14 30.69 3.38 -1.28
C ASP A 14 29.42 3.04 -0.50
N GLU A 15 28.94 1.80 -0.56
CA GLU A 15 27.85 1.31 0.29
C GLU A 15 28.26 1.25 1.77
N MET A 16 29.49 0.84 2.08
CA MET A 16 30.01 0.89 3.46
C MET A 16 30.12 2.33 3.96
N MET A 17 30.65 3.25 3.16
CA MET A 17 30.79 4.65 3.55
C MET A 17 29.42 5.31 3.76
N SER A 18 28.43 5.04 2.91
CA SER A 18 27.08 5.60 3.09
C SER A 18 26.32 4.97 4.26
N THR A 19 26.55 3.68 4.55
CA THR A 19 25.82 2.98 5.62
C THR A 19 26.38 3.30 7.01
N PHE A 20 27.71 3.37 7.15
CA PHE A 20 28.37 3.54 8.46
C PHE A 20 28.80 4.98 8.75
N PHE A 21 28.94 5.82 7.73
CA PHE A 21 29.41 7.20 7.87
C PHE A 21 28.44 8.22 7.27
N ALA A 22 27.15 7.88 7.17
CA ALA A 22 26.11 8.86 6.85
C ALA A 22 26.15 10.03 7.86
N PRO A 23 26.00 11.29 7.41
CA PRO A 23 25.87 12.44 8.29
C PRO A 23 24.76 12.23 9.32
N LEU A 24 25.02 12.61 10.58
CA LEU A 24 24.07 12.45 11.69
C LEU A 24 22.71 13.12 11.40
N GLU A 25 22.72 14.23 10.67
CA GLU A 25 21.54 14.93 10.17
C GLU A 25 20.70 14.06 9.23
N GLU A 26 21.33 13.26 8.37
CA GLU A 26 20.65 12.37 7.44
C GLU A 26 20.09 11.12 8.13
N LEU A 27 20.80 10.59 9.11
CA LEU A 27 20.28 9.51 9.98
C LEU A 27 19.07 10.00 10.79
N LYS A 28 19.14 11.19 11.40
CA LYS A 28 18.01 11.81 12.11
C LYS A 28 16.84 12.13 11.17
N ARG A 29 17.10 12.45 9.90
CA ARG A 29 16.04 12.63 8.89
C ARG A 29 15.36 11.30 8.57
N ARG A 30 16.14 10.23 8.35
CA ARG A 30 15.63 8.88 8.08
C ARG A 30 14.86 8.26 9.25
N GLU A 31 15.25 8.55 10.50
CA GLU A 31 14.49 8.17 11.69
C GLU A 31 13.13 8.89 11.79
N LYS A 32 13.03 10.10 11.22
CA LYS A 32 11.79 10.87 11.18
C LYS A 32 10.87 10.45 10.04
N GLU A 33 11.41 9.87 8.97
CA GLU A 33 10.60 9.40 7.86
C GLU A 33 9.71 8.22 8.29
N PRO A 34 8.40 8.27 8.02
CA PRO A 34 7.51 7.19 8.42
C PRO A 34 7.89 5.86 7.76
N GLN A 35 8.37 4.91 8.55
CA GLN A 35 8.76 3.59 8.05
C GLN A 35 7.63 2.57 8.17
N TRP A 36 7.74 1.51 7.36
CA TRP A 36 6.88 0.34 7.45
C TRP A 36 7.10 -0.37 8.79
N CYS A 37 6.04 -0.52 9.57
CA CYS A 37 6.03 -1.33 10.79
C CYS A 37 5.22 -2.62 10.55
N GLU A 38 5.24 -3.54 11.51
CA GLU A 38 4.48 -4.80 11.42
C GLU A 38 2.99 -4.55 11.22
N LEU A 39 2.43 -3.54 11.90
CA LEU A 39 1.02 -3.19 11.79
C LEU A 39 0.65 -2.65 10.42
N SER A 40 1.46 -1.76 9.84
CA SER A 40 1.19 -1.23 8.51
C SER A 40 1.37 -2.30 7.43
N GLN A 41 2.27 -3.27 7.65
CA GLN A 41 2.43 -4.43 6.76
C GLN A 41 1.23 -5.38 6.83
N MET A 42 0.75 -5.70 8.04
CA MET A 42 -0.45 -6.51 8.23
C MET A 42 -1.67 -5.85 7.59
N ARG A 43 -1.80 -4.54 7.75
CA ARG A 43 -2.86 -3.76 7.10
C ARG A 43 -2.75 -3.82 5.58
N LEU A 44 -1.57 -3.58 5.04
CA LEU A 44 -1.34 -3.66 3.60
C LEU A 44 -1.72 -5.05 3.06
N PHE A 45 -1.33 -6.12 3.75
CA PHE A 45 -1.70 -7.48 3.38
C PHE A 45 -3.22 -7.69 3.34
N GLN A 46 -3.93 -7.24 4.38
CA GLN A 46 -5.40 -7.30 4.42
C GLN A 46 -6.03 -6.58 3.22
N LEU A 47 -5.52 -5.40 2.88
CA LEU A 47 -6.05 -4.60 1.76
C LEU A 47 -5.70 -5.22 0.40
N ILE A 48 -4.52 -5.81 0.24
CA ILE A 48 -4.15 -6.53 -1.00
C ILE A 48 -5.08 -7.70 -1.25
N VAL A 49 -5.43 -8.48 -0.22
CA VAL A 49 -6.39 -9.59 -0.34
C VAL A 49 -7.78 -9.07 -0.73
N ARG A 50 -8.20 -7.92 -0.19
CA ARG A 50 -9.52 -7.33 -0.46
C ARG A 50 -9.64 -6.72 -1.86
N TYR A 51 -8.63 -5.96 -2.28
CA TYR A 51 -8.69 -5.15 -3.51
C TYR A 51 -7.95 -5.75 -4.69
N LYS A 52 -7.05 -6.72 -4.47
CA LYS A 52 -6.23 -7.40 -5.51
C LYS A 52 -5.72 -6.44 -6.61
N PRO A 53 -4.57 -5.77 -6.41
CA PRO A 53 -4.06 -4.76 -7.34
C PRO A 53 -3.38 -5.37 -8.58
N ALA A 54 -4.15 -6.07 -9.43
CA ALA A 54 -3.67 -6.71 -10.65
C ALA A 54 -4.71 -6.59 -11.79
N GLY A 55 -4.27 -6.83 -13.03
CA GLY A 55 -5.13 -6.82 -14.21
C GLY A 55 -5.57 -5.42 -14.63
N VAL A 56 -6.72 -5.33 -15.30
CA VAL A 56 -7.25 -4.08 -15.88
C VAL A 56 -7.50 -3.01 -14.81
N ASP A 57 -8.00 -3.40 -13.65
CA ASP A 57 -8.35 -2.48 -12.56
C ASP A 57 -7.17 -2.17 -11.63
N LYS A 58 -5.95 -2.63 -11.95
CA LYS A 58 -4.75 -2.50 -11.10
C LYS A 58 -4.58 -1.11 -10.49
N HIS A 59 -4.63 -0.07 -11.32
CA HIS A 59 -4.40 1.31 -10.86
C HIS A 59 -5.54 1.83 -9.98
N LEU A 60 -6.78 1.44 -10.28
CA LEU A 60 -7.94 1.78 -9.44
C LEU A 60 -7.81 1.10 -8.07
N MET A 61 -7.47 -0.19 -8.05
CA MET A 61 -7.29 -0.97 -6.83
C MET A 61 -6.11 -0.46 -5.99
N LEU A 62 -5.00 -0.07 -6.61
CA LEU A 62 -3.89 0.58 -5.91
C LEU A 62 -4.29 1.89 -5.26
N SER A 63 -5.09 2.72 -5.95
CA SER A 63 -5.63 3.96 -5.40
C SER A 63 -6.53 3.70 -4.18
N CYS A 64 -7.39 2.67 -4.26
CA CYS A 64 -8.18 2.23 -3.11
C CYS A 64 -7.29 1.80 -1.95
N ILE A 65 -6.27 0.97 -2.18
CA ILE A 65 -5.34 0.53 -1.13
C ILE A 65 -4.66 1.73 -0.49
N ALA A 66 -4.13 2.68 -1.27
CA ALA A 66 -3.47 3.88 -0.75
C ALA A 66 -4.43 4.71 0.13
N LYS A 67 -5.67 4.90 -0.30
CA LYS A 67 -6.72 5.58 0.48
C LYS A 67 -6.98 4.87 1.82
N HIS A 68 -7.16 3.54 1.81
CA HIS A 68 -7.47 2.73 2.99
C HIS A 68 -6.25 2.42 3.89
N MET A 69 -5.04 2.63 3.37
CA MET A 69 -3.81 2.67 4.18
C MET A 69 -3.71 3.99 4.96
N CYS A 70 -4.26 5.08 4.43
CA CYS A 70 -4.22 6.38 5.08
C CYS A 70 -5.37 6.61 6.06
N LYS A 71 -6.51 5.97 5.84
CA LYS A 71 -7.74 6.14 6.62
C LYS A 71 -8.39 4.79 6.92
N LEU A 72 -8.99 4.69 8.10
CA LEU A 72 -9.80 3.55 8.52
C LEU A 72 -11.27 3.96 8.53
N TYR A 73 -12.15 3.19 7.90
CA TYR A 73 -13.57 3.47 7.90
C TYR A 73 -14.32 2.50 8.83
N GLU A 74 -15.31 3.00 9.57
CA GLU A 74 -16.06 2.25 10.60
C GLU A 74 -16.85 1.05 10.04
N ASN A 75 -17.07 1.03 8.72
CA ASN A 75 -17.74 -0.04 8.00
C ASN A 75 -16.78 -1.08 7.39
N GLU A 76 -15.47 -0.94 7.61
CA GLU A 76 -14.50 -1.93 7.16
C GLU A 76 -14.41 -3.12 8.10
N ASP A 77 -13.99 -4.26 7.56
CA ASP A 77 -13.73 -5.44 8.37
C ASP A 77 -12.43 -5.26 9.17
N ALA A 78 -12.47 -5.58 10.46
CA ALA A 78 -11.29 -5.69 11.32
C ALA A 78 -10.41 -4.41 11.39
N PHE A 79 -11.00 -3.23 11.19
CA PHE A 79 -10.28 -1.96 11.27
C PHE A 79 -9.83 -1.61 12.70
N GLU A 80 -10.47 -2.21 13.70
CA GLU A 80 -10.25 -1.95 15.13
C GLU A 80 -8.81 -2.29 15.58
N TYR A 81 -8.15 -3.24 14.92
CA TYR A 81 -6.74 -3.58 15.20
C TYR A 81 -5.76 -2.42 14.96
N TYR A 82 -6.18 -1.42 14.21
CA TYR A 82 -5.36 -0.30 13.77
C TYR A 82 -5.72 1.03 14.44
N LEU A 83 -6.75 1.04 15.29
CA LEU A 83 -7.16 2.23 16.04
C LEU A 83 -6.21 2.54 17.20
N ASN A 84 -6.20 3.81 17.62
CA ASN A 84 -5.68 4.19 18.93
C ASN A 84 -6.71 3.87 20.02
N ASP A 85 -6.28 3.89 21.28
CA ASP A 85 -7.13 3.48 22.41
C ASP A 85 -8.37 4.37 22.58
N ALA A 86 -8.27 5.67 22.28
CA ALA A 86 -9.38 6.61 22.42
C ALA A 86 -10.46 6.38 21.34
N ASP A 87 -10.05 6.22 20.09
CA ASP A 87 -10.93 5.93 18.97
C ASP A 87 -11.56 4.54 19.12
N PHE A 88 -10.82 3.58 19.68
CA PHE A 88 -11.34 2.25 19.97
C PHE A 88 -12.49 2.29 20.99
N GLU A 89 -12.38 3.06 22.06
CA GLU A 89 -13.49 3.23 23.01
C GLU A 89 -14.70 3.93 22.38
N LEU A 90 -14.48 4.89 21.47
CA LEU A 90 -15.56 5.52 20.71
C LEU A 90 -16.29 4.49 19.83
N VAL A 91 -15.56 3.66 19.09
CA VAL A 91 -16.14 2.59 18.26
C VAL A 91 -16.88 1.57 19.14
N ARG A 92 -16.33 1.21 20.30
CA ARG A 92 -16.99 0.31 21.24
C ARG A 92 -18.33 0.85 21.72
N SER A 93 -18.42 2.16 22.02
CA SER A 93 -19.68 2.80 22.43
C SER A 93 -20.77 2.79 21.35
N ARG A 94 -20.35 2.61 20.08
CA ARG A 94 -21.19 2.68 18.87
C ARG A 94 -21.43 1.30 18.23
N LYS A 95 -21.02 0.21 18.89
CA LYS A 95 -21.04 -1.14 18.31
C LYS A 95 -22.41 -1.57 17.78
N ASP A 96 -23.46 -1.22 18.51
CA ASP A 96 -24.85 -1.64 18.25
C ASP A 96 -25.58 -0.73 17.25
N LEU A 97 -24.93 0.32 16.74
CA LEU A 97 -25.50 1.15 15.69
C LEU A 97 -25.65 0.35 14.38
N PRO A 98 -26.70 0.64 13.58
CA PRO A 98 -26.86 0.03 12.27
C PRO A 98 -25.71 0.44 11.34
N VAL A 99 -25.39 -0.43 10.38
CA VAL A 99 -24.27 -0.22 9.43
C VAL A 99 -24.41 1.09 8.65
N SER A 100 -25.63 1.53 8.37
CA SER A 100 -25.92 2.81 7.70
C SER A 100 -25.47 4.04 8.50
N GLU A 101 -25.37 3.92 9.82
CA GLU A 101 -24.95 4.99 10.73
C GLU A 101 -23.45 4.91 11.07
N LYS A 102 -22.76 3.85 10.62
CA LYS A 102 -21.31 3.66 10.78
C LYS A 102 -20.53 4.43 9.72
N THR A 103 -20.49 5.74 9.86
CA THR A 103 -19.92 6.67 8.88
C THR A 103 -18.60 7.30 9.33
N LEU A 104 -18.08 6.93 10.51
CA LEU A 104 -16.87 7.51 11.03
C LEU A 104 -15.62 7.05 10.28
N CYS A 105 -14.61 7.92 10.31
CA CYS A 105 -13.31 7.72 9.68
C CYS A 105 -12.20 8.10 10.67
N PHE A 106 -11.20 7.24 10.78
CA PHE A 106 -10.14 7.33 11.77
C PHE A 106 -8.76 7.35 11.11
N GLU A 107 -7.79 7.88 11.85
CA GLU A 107 -6.38 7.77 11.50
C GLU A 107 -5.81 6.47 12.07
N PRO A 108 -5.14 5.64 11.25
CA PRO A 108 -4.47 4.47 11.77
C PRO A 108 -3.31 4.84 12.69
N ARG A 109 -3.09 4.03 13.72
CA ARG A 109 -2.05 4.21 14.75
C ARG A 109 -0.62 4.09 14.22
N TYR A 110 -0.42 3.40 13.10
CA TYR A 110 0.89 3.36 12.45
C TYR A 110 1.17 4.70 11.77
N ARG A 111 2.45 5.08 11.65
CA ARG A 111 2.83 6.42 11.16
C ARG A 111 2.83 6.57 9.64
N ILE A 112 3.16 5.50 8.91
CA ILE A 112 3.31 5.57 7.46
C ILE A 112 1.98 5.88 6.76
N ARG A 113 2.04 6.77 5.77
CA ARG A 113 0.95 7.12 4.85
C ARG A 113 1.49 6.92 3.43
N PRO A 114 1.52 5.65 2.96
CA PRO A 114 2.29 5.30 1.79
C PRO A 114 1.65 5.84 0.51
N THR A 115 2.48 6.23 -0.45
CA THR A 115 2.02 6.54 -1.81
C THR A 115 1.76 5.24 -2.59
N THR A 116 1.09 5.37 -3.74
CA THR A 116 0.88 4.26 -4.68
C THR A 116 2.20 3.61 -5.11
N GLU A 117 3.24 4.42 -5.35
CA GLU A 117 4.56 3.93 -5.77
C GLU A 117 5.22 3.12 -4.66
N GLN A 118 5.12 3.57 -3.41
CA GLN A 118 5.66 2.85 -2.25
C GLN A 118 4.94 1.51 -2.02
N ILE A 119 3.63 1.46 -2.30
CA ILE A 119 2.86 0.21 -2.24
C ILE A 119 3.31 -0.72 -3.37
N GLU A 120 3.45 -0.23 -4.59
CA GLU A 120 3.94 -1.04 -5.72
C GLU A 120 5.34 -1.60 -5.51
N GLU A 121 6.26 -0.81 -4.97
CA GLU A 121 7.62 -1.27 -4.64
C GLU A 121 7.55 -2.41 -3.62
N ARG A 122 6.68 -2.28 -2.61
CA ARG A 122 6.44 -3.33 -1.62
C ARG A 122 5.85 -4.58 -2.28
N LEU A 123 4.88 -4.42 -3.18
CA LEU A 123 4.27 -5.53 -3.91
C LEU A 123 5.32 -6.29 -4.72
N LYS A 124 6.15 -5.60 -5.51
CA LYS A 124 7.25 -6.21 -6.29
C LYS A 124 8.27 -6.96 -5.44
N LYS A 125 8.48 -6.51 -4.19
CA LYS A 125 9.44 -7.14 -3.28
C LYS A 125 8.94 -8.45 -2.67
N TYR A 126 7.65 -8.54 -2.35
CA TYR A 126 7.09 -9.68 -1.61
C TYR A 126 6.19 -10.60 -2.45
N TRP A 127 5.70 -10.11 -3.59
CA TRP A 127 4.87 -10.86 -4.53
C TRP A 127 5.48 -10.84 -5.92
N ASP A 128 5.39 -11.99 -6.57
CA ASP A 128 5.69 -12.08 -8.00
C ASP A 128 4.51 -11.50 -8.80
N MET A 129 4.54 -10.17 -8.97
CA MET A 129 3.52 -9.46 -9.74
C MET A 129 3.46 -9.93 -11.19
N THR A 130 4.56 -10.47 -11.75
CA THR A 130 4.58 -10.93 -13.15
C THR A 130 3.74 -12.19 -13.32
N VAL A 131 3.84 -13.13 -12.38
CA VAL A 131 3.01 -14.34 -12.37
C VAL A 131 1.54 -14.01 -12.11
N ILE A 132 1.27 -13.06 -11.20
CA ILE A 132 -0.10 -12.64 -10.89
C ILE A 132 -0.73 -12.00 -12.14
N GLU A 133 -0.04 -11.05 -12.78
CA GLU A 133 -0.55 -10.37 -13.98
C GLU A 133 -0.75 -11.34 -15.15
N TYR A 134 0.14 -12.32 -15.34
CA TYR A 134 -0.04 -13.35 -16.37
C TYR A 134 -1.29 -14.20 -16.14
N ASN A 135 -1.67 -14.44 -14.88
CA ASN A 135 -2.85 -15.21 -14.52
C ASN A 135 -4.14 -14.37 -14.56
N GLU A 136 -4.04 -13.04 -14.68
CA GLU A 136 -5.23 -12.21 -14.88
C GLU A 136 -5.71 -12.33 -16.33
N GLY A 137 -6.92 -12.83 -16.51
CA GLY A 137 -7.57 -12.77 -17.82
C GLY A 137 -7.89 -11.33 -18.19
N VAL A 138 -7.57 -10.94 -19.43
CA VAL A 138 -8.05 -9.67 -20.01
C VAL A 138 -9.47 -9.91 -20.52
N PRO A 139 -10.49 -9.17 -20.06
CA PRO A 139 -11.84 -9.33 -20.55
C PRO A 139 -11.97 -8.91 -22.02
N ASP A 140 -12.87 -9.56 -22.75
CA ASP A 140 -13.16 -9.24 -24.15
C ASP A 140 -13.51 -7.74 -24.32
N GLY A 141 -12.90 -7.10 -25.31
CA GLY A 141 -13.11 -5.67 -25.61
C GLY A 141 -12.10 -4.72 -24.93
N PHE A 142 -11.31 -5.18 -23.96
CA PHE A 142 -10.21 -4.39 -23.37
C PHE A 142 -8.90 -4.50 -24.16
N GLU A 143 -8.82 -5.40 -25.14
CA GLU A 143 -7.68 -5.52 -26.06
C GLU A 143 -7.80 -4.59 -27.28
N VAL A 144 -8.96 -3.94 -27.45
CA VAL A 144 -9.24 -3.11 -28.62
C VAL A 144 -8.74 -1.70 -28.38
N ASN A 145 -7.64 -1.33 -29.04
CA ASN A 145 -7.21 0.06 -29.11
C ASN A 145 -8.22 0.84 -29.97
N SER A 146 -9.08 1.63 -29.31
CA SER A 146 -9.92 2.60 -30.02
C SER A 146 -9.14 3.89 -30.18
N GLU A 147 -9.03 4.38 -31.41
CA GLU A 147 -8.61 5.75 -31.65
C GLU A 147 -9.66 6.68 -31.04
N PHE A 148 -9.24 7.50 -30.07
CA PHE A 148 -10.10 8.49 -29.45
C PHE A 148 -10.18 9.68 -30.38
N PHE A 149 -11.35 9.89 -30.98
CA PHE A 149 -11.63 11.09 -31.76
C PHE A 149 -12.44 12.06 -30.90
N LEU A 150 -12.03 13.32 -30.90
CA LEU A 150 -12.91 14.40 -30.45
C LEU A 150 -14.09 14.48 -31.43
N PRO A 151 -15.34 14.63 -30.96
CA PRO A 151 -16.47 14.82 -31.85
C PRO A 151 -16.25 16.05 -32.75
N ASP A 152 -16.59 15.93 -34.04
CA ASP A 152 -16.56 17.06 -34.97
C ASP A 152 -17.50 18.17 -34.44
N GLY A 153 -16.94 19.33 -34.08
CA GLY A 153 -17.67 20.38 -33.37
C GLY A 153 -16.85 21.67 -33.22
N GLN A 154 -17.45 22.70 -32.60
CA GLN A 154 -17.05 24.12 -32.60
C GLN A 154 -15.60 24.48 -32.17
N PHE A 155 -14.77 23.49 -31.84
CA PHE A 155 -13.36 23.62 -31.46
C PHE A 155 -12.40 22.96 -32.46
N SER A 156 -12.91 22.40 -33.56
CA SER A 156 -12.11 21.94 -34.71
C SER A 156 -12.15 22.99 -35.83
N GLU A 157 -11.53 24.15 -35.57
CA GLU A 157 -10.82 25.09 -36.46
C GLU A 157 -10.37 26.32 -35.65
#